data_AF-A0A452Y049-F1
#
_entry.id   AF-A0A452Y049-F1
#
_cell.length_a   1.000
_cell.length_b   1.000
_cell.length_c   1.000
_cell.angle_alpha   90.00
_cell.angle_beta   90.00
_cell.angle_gamma   90.00
#
_symmetry.space_group_name_H-M   'P 1'
#
loop_
_entity.id
_entity.type
_entity.pdbx_description
1 polymer ?
#
loop_
_entity_poly.entity_id
_entity_poly.type
_entity_poly.pdbx_seq_one_letter_code
_entity_poly.pdbx_strand_id
1 'polypeptide(L)'
;SVFPRAPNRTASDHQPDNQLQSHAHAPIRPPASTPMSTASADVGDAGDGASSAAAAPAGRRIPPASSMPWVRNLRRFVGTGAGLGSEALMELETKRILLEIFKERQRKSAEAGSIPSFYKKKPEDGSISNRVQRLAKYRFLKKQSELLLNADDLDAMWVCLRENCVIDDATGAEKMNYEDFCHIATVCTEQIGQKCKRFFSPSNFMKFEKDDSGRIAILPFYLYVMRTVSLTQARIDMSELDEDSDGFLQPHEMEAYIRGLIPNLAQLRDMPSAFVQMYCRIAARKFFFFCDPHRRGTKLDF
;
A
#
# COMPACT_ATOMS: atom_id res chain seq x y z
N SER A 1 17.24 27.29 -28.17
CA SER A 1 16.56 28.51 -28.64
C SER A 1 15.43 28.87 -27.70
N VAL A 2 15.69 29.90 -26.89
CA VAL A 2 14.74 30.88 -26.31
C VAL A 2 13.60 30.38 -25.42
N PHE A 3 13.85 30.42 -24.10
CA PHE A 3 12.87 30.71 -23.05
C PHE A 3 12.32 32.14 -23.17
N PRO A 4 11.09 32.41 -22.68
CA PRO A 4 10.77 33.70 -22.04
C PRO A 4 10.33 33.43 -20.58
N ARG A 5 11.11 33.83 -19.57
CA ARG A 5 11.21 35.15 -18.90
C ARG A 5 9.88 35.65 -18.30
N ALA A 6 9.86 35.69 -16.98
CA ALA A 6 8.83 36.27 -16.11
C ALA A 6 8.68 37.80 -16.25
N PRO A 7 7.58 38.39 -15.74
CA PRO A 7 7.56 39.78 -15.35
C PRO A 7 7.54 39.96 -13.82
N ASN A 8 8.42 40.87 -13.36
CA ASN A 8 8.39 41.53 -12.06
C ASN A 8 7.06 42.26 -11.83
N ARG A 9 6.52 42.22 -10.61
CA ARG A 9 5.81 43.37 -10.00
C ARG A 9 5.98 43.40 -8.49
N THR A 10 6.09 44.63 -8.02
CA THR A 10 6.53 45.16 -6.75
C THR A 10 5.48 45.07 -5.64
N ALA A 11 6.01 45.03 -4.41
CA ALA A 11 5.42 45.17 -3.08
C ALA A 11 4.07 45.88 -2.92
N SER A 12 3.22 45.31 -2.06
CA SER A 12 2.40 46.05 -1.09
C SER A 12 2.04 45.10 0.07
N ASP A 13 2.42 45.51 1.28
CA ASP A 13 1.99 44.97 2.57
C ASP A 13 0.49 44.77 2.66
N HIS A 14 0.04 43.61 3.13
CA HIS A 14 -1.00 43.51 4.16
C HIS A 14 -1.00 42.10 4.77
N GLN A 15 -0.72 42.07 6.06
CA GLN A 15 -0.75 40.94 6.97
C GLN A 15 -2.20 40.68 7.41
N PRO A 16 -2.72 39.43 7.39
CA PRO A 16 -3.96 39.11 8.08
C PRO A 16 -3.68 38.45 9.43
N ASP A 17 -4.31 39.02 10.45
CA ASP A 17 -4.48 38.45 11.77
C ASP A 17 -5.38 37.20 11.77
N ASN A 18 -5.05 36.37 12.74
CA ASN A 18 -5.51 35.03 13.06
C ASN A 18 -6.91 35.03 13.70
N GLN A 19 -7.75 34.02 13.39
CA GLN A 19 -8.66 33.27 14.29
C GLN A 19 -9.76 32.57 13.46
N LEU A 20 -9.68 31.25 13.28
CA LEU A 20 -10.26 30.19 14.14
C LEU A 20 -11.76 29.97 13.92
N GLN A 21 -12.09 28.93 13.14
CA GLN A 21 -13.22 28.05 13.46
C GLN A 21 -12.95 26.64 12.94
N SER A 22 -12.68 25.77 13.91
CA SER A 22 -12.39 24.36 13.81
C SER A 22 -13.69 23.55 13.83
N HIS A 23 -13.91 22.72 12.80
CA HIS A 23 -14.83 21.60 12.88
C HIS A 23 -14.08 20.31 12.52
N ALA A 24 -13.54 19.66 13.55
CA ALA A 24 -12.94 18.34 13.46
C ALA A 24 -14.03 17.27 13.45
N HIS A 25 -14.03 16.39 12.44
CA HIS A 25 -14.74 15.11 12.47
C HIS A 25 -13.76 14.04 12.97
N ALA A 26 -13.99 13.53 14.18
CA ALA A 26 -13.25 12.43 14.77
C ALA A 26 -13.78 11.08 14.26
N PRO A 27 -12.92 10.10 13.93
CA PRO A 27 -13.36 8.73 13.73
C PRO A 27 -13.39 7.94 15.04
N ILE A 28 -14.44 7.13 15.15
CA ILE A 28 -14.88 6.31 16.28
C ILE A 28 -13.89 5.15 16.55
N ARG A 29 -13.53 4.97 17.83
CA ARG A 29 -12.66 3.89 18.33
C ARG A 29 -13.49 2.66 18.74
N PRO A 30 -13.16 1.42 18.32
CA PRO A 30 -13.75 0.21 18.89
C PRO A 30 -13.02 -0.25 20.18
N PRO A 31 -13.72 -0.95 21.09
CA PRO A 31 -13.21 -1.27 22.42
C PRO A 31 -12.24 -2.46 22.45
N ALA A 32 -11.36 -2.44 23.46
CA ALA A 32 -10.32 -3.43 23.74
C ALA A 32 -10.88 -4.75 24.29
N SER A 33 -10.34 -5.87 23.81
CA SER A 33 -10.60 -7.21 24.34
C SER A 33 -9.44 -7.68 25.23
N THR A 34 -9.77 -7.98 26.48
CA THR A 34 -8.94 -8.57 27.54
C THR A 34 -8.54 -10.03 27.22
N PRO A 35 -7.34 -10.49 27.61
CA PRO A 35 -6.96 -11.89 27.50
C PRO A 35 -7.38 -12.67 28.76
N MET A 36 -8.07 -13.81 28.58
CA MET A 36 -8.36 -14.75 29.66
C MET A 36 -7.31 -15.87 29.67
N SER A 37 -6.59 -15.95 30.79
CA SER A 37 -5.71 -17.06 31.17
C SER A 37 -6.50 -18.35 31.41
N THR A 38 -5.98 -19.48 30.95
CA THR A 38 -6.34 -20.80 31.49
C THR A 38 -5.11 -21.42 32.14
N ALA A 39 -5.13 -21.45 33.47
CA ALA A 39 -4.23 -22.23 34.29
C ALA A 39 -4.62 -23.72 34.22
N SER A 40 -3.63 -24.59 34.04
CA SER A 40 -3.75 -26.02 34.34
C SER A 40 -2.76 -26.34 35.46
N ALA A 41 -3.30 -26.53 36.67
CA ALA A 41 -2.60 -27.11 37.79
C ALA A 41 -2.88 -28.61 37.83
N ASP A 42 -1.85 -29.38 37.48
CA ASP A 42 -1.16 -30.33 38.35
C ASP A 42 -1.92 -30.94 39.54
N VAL A 43 -2.03 -32.28 39.58
CA VAL A 43 -1.93 -33.23 40.72
C VAL A 43 -1.78 -34.62 40.07
N GLY A 44 -0.65 -35.33 40.17
CA GLY A 44 -0.13 -36.07 41.33
C GLY A 44 -0.26 -37.58 41.01
N ASP A 45 0.81 -38.26 40.60
CA ASP A 45 1.81 -38.99 41.41
C ASP A 45 1.45 -40.47 41.66
N ALA A 46 2.51 -41.26 41.84
CA ALA A 46 2.63 -42.64 42.31
C ALA A 46 2.44 -43.78 41.29
N GLY A 47 3.60 -44.31 40.87
CA GLY A 47 3.73 -45.67 40.37
C GLY A 47 3.61 -46.72 41.50
N ASP A 48 3.33 -47.97 41.12
CA ASP A 48 4.30 -49.06 41.22
C ASP A 48 3.71 -50.39 40.74
N GLY A 49 4.59 -51.23 40.18
CA GLY A 49 4.66 -52.64 40.57
C GLY A 49 3.57 -53.61 40.11
N ALA A 50 3.80 -54.18 38.92
CA ALA A 50 3.68 -55.60 38.57
C ALA A 50 2.65 -56.51 39.28
N SER A 51 1.81 -57.19 38.50
CA SER A 51 1.75 -58.67 38.47
C SER A 51 0.76 -59.17 37.41
N SER A 52 1.14 -60.31 36.84
CA SER A 52 0.53 -61.04 35.72
C SER A 52 -0.83 -61.69 35.99
N ALA A 53 -1.51 -61.96 34.87
CA ALA A 53 -2.36 -63.13 34.58
C ALA A 53 -3.89 -63.02 34.74
N ALA A 54 -4.54 -63.08 33.56
CA ALA A 54 -5.78 -63.78 33.20
C ALA A 54 -7.13 -63.37 33.83
N ALA A 55 -8.01 -62.79 32.99
CA ALA A 55 -9.39 -63.25 32.71
C ALA A 55 -10.17 -62.26 31.80
N ALA A 56 -10.95 -62.78 30.86
CA ALA A 56 -11.91 -62.07 29.97
C ALA A 56 -13.11 -61.44 30.76
N PRO A 57 -14.08 -60.65 30.20
CA PRO A 57 -14.44 -60.46 28.79
C PRO A 57 -14.81 -59.02 28.33
N ALA A 58 -14.86 -58.86 26.99
CA ALA A 58 -15.58 -57.88 26.18
C ALA A 58 -16.14 -56.59 26.86
N GLY A 59 -15.26 -55.63 27.15
CA GLY A 59 -15.67 -54.24 27.37
C GLY A 59 -16.08 -53.60 26.03
N ARG A 60 -17.31 -53.06 25.95
CA ARG A 60 -17.78 -52.27 24.81
C ARG A 60 -16.76 -51.16 24.53
N ARG A 61 -16.00 -51.26 23.43
CA ARG A 61 -15.18 -50.14 22.96
C ARG A 61 -16.11 -48.98 22.66
N ILE A 62 -16.00 -47.89 23.42
CA ILE A 62 -16.70 -46.65 23.11
C ILE A 62 -16.26 -46.26 21.69
N PRO A 63 -17.17 -46.22 20.73
CA PRO A 63 -16.81 -45.91 19.36
C PRO A 63 -16.30 -44.45 19.33
N PRO A 64 -15.28 -44.13 18.52
CA PRO A 64 -14.63 -42.82 18.53
C PRO A 64 -15.67 -41.71 18.37
N ALA A 65 -15.47 -40.54 18.99
CA ALA A 65 -16.50 -39.48 19.01
C ALA A 65 -17.07 -39.14 17.61
N SER A 66 -16.30 -39.34 16.53
CA SER A 66 -16.73 -39.17 15.14
C SER A 66 -17.81 -40.16 14.65
N SER A 67 -17.98 -41.31 15.28
CA SER A 67 -18.95 -42.34 14.90
C SER A 67 -20.23 -42.30 15.74
N MET A 68 -20.30 -41.42 16.75
CA MET A 68 -21.53 -41.20 17.50
C MET A 68 -22.61 -40.57 16.60
N PRO A 69 -23.85 -41.10 16.59
CA PRO A 69 -24.93 -40.58 15.73
C PRO A 69 -25.22 -39.10 15.94
N TRP A 70 -25.15 -38.61 17.18
CA TRP A 70 -25.38 -37.19 17.49
C TRP A 70 -24.26 -36.29 16.96
N VAL A 71 -22.99 -36.74 16.98
CA VAL A 71 -21.86 -35.98 16.40
C VAL A 71 -21.98 -35.92 14.88
N ARG A 72 -22.41 -37.02 14.23
CA ARG A 72 -22.70 -37.04 12.79
C ARG A 72 -23.88 -36.12 12.44
N ASN A 73 -24.94 -36.13 13.24
CA ASN A 73 -26.10 -35.28 13.03
C ASN A 73 -25.80 -33.81 13.28
N LEU A 74 -25.03 -33.47 14.32
CA LEU A 74 -24.59 -32.11 14.60
C LEU A 74 -23.66 -31.59 13.50
N ARG A 75 -22.71 -32.41 13.04
CA ARG A 75 -21.85 -32.07 11.90
C ARG A 75 -22.66 -31.89 10.61
N ARG A 76 -23.70 -32.71 10.40
CA ARG A 76 -24.63 -32.57 9.27
C ARG A 76 -25.46 -31.28 9.41
N PHE A 77 -25.99 -30.97 10.59
CA PHE A 77 -26.79 -29.77 10.85
C PHE A 77 -25.98 -28.47 10.70
N VAL A 78 -24.80 -28.40 11.31
CA VAL A 78 -23.85 -27.30 11.14
C VAL A 78 -23.39 -27.22 9.67
N GLY A 79 -23.19 -28.35 9.00
CA GLY A 79 -22.85 -28.40 7.58
C GLY A 79 -23.98 -28.01 6.63
N THR A 80 -25.24 -28.15 7.02
CA THR A 80 -26.41 -27.70 6.25
C THR A 80 -26.66 -26.20 6.36
N GLY A 81 -26.02 -25.51 7.31
CA GLY A 81 -26.21 -24.07 7.53
C GLY A 81 -27.62 -23.68 8.02
N ALA A 82 -28.45 -24.64 8.41
CA ALA A 82 -29.80 -24.39 8.91
C ALA A 82 -29.73 -23.57 10.21
N GLY A 83 -30.37 -22.39 10.22
CA GLY A 83 -30.40 -21.48 11.36
C GLY A 83 -29.22 -20.49 11.45
N LEU A 84 -28.31 -20.47 10.47
CA LEU A 84 -27.25 -19.46 10.38
C LEU A 84 -27.80 -18.15 9.82
N GLY A 85 -27.30 -17.02 10.37
CA GLY A 85 -27.54 -15.70 9.79
C GLY A 85 -26.96 -15.57 8.39
N SER A 86 -27.43 -14.59 7.63
CA SER A 86 -27.02 -14.33 6.24
C SER A 86 -25.50 -14.21 6.07
N GLU A 87 -24.81 -13.60 7.03
CA GLU A 87 -23.35 -13.44 7.05
C GLU A 87 -22.62 -14.80 7.19
N ALA A 88 -23.03 -15.63 8.13
CA ALA A 88 -22.42 -16.94 8.35
C ALA A 88 -22.67 -17.91 7.18
N LEU A 89 -23.83 -17.82 6.51
CA LEU A 89 -24.09 -18.56 5.27
C LEU A 89 -23.17 -18.11 4.13
N MET A 90 -22.99 -16.80 3.96
CA MET A 90 -22.10 -16.25 2.94
C MET A 90 -20.64 -16.65 3.18
N GLU A 91 -20.18 -16.67 4.43
CA GLU A 91 -18.86 -17.17 4.78
C GLU A 91 -18.66 -18.65 4.43
N LEU A 92 -19.65 -19.50 4.75
CA LEU A 92 -19.59 -20.92 4.44
C LEU A 92 -19.51 -21.15 2.93
N GLU A 93 -20.33 -20.44 2.17
CA GLU A 93 -20.32 -20.51 0.70
C GLU A 93 -18.97 -20.04 0.14
N THR A 94 -18.43 -18.94 0.64
CA THR A 94 -17.11 -18.44 0.23
C THR A 94 -16.01 -19.46 0.54
N LYS A 95 -16.00 -20.03 1.76
CA LYS A 95 -15.06 -21.08 2.17
C LYS A 95 -15.16 -22.30 1.26
N ARG A 96 -16.39 -22.70 0.88
CA ARG A 96 -16.63 -23.82 -0.02
C ARG A 96 -16.05 -23.56 -1.41
N ILE A 97 -16.35 -22.40 -2.01
CA ILE A 97 -15.85 -22.07 -3.35
C ILE A 97 -14.32 -21.97 -3.37
N LEU A 98 -13.70 -21.36 -2.35
CA LEU A 98 -12.24 -21.29 -2.25
C LEU A 98 -11.59 -22.67 -2.13
N LEU A 99 -12.21 -23.60 -1.39
CA LEU A 99 -11.73 -24.97 -1.27
C LEU A 99 -11.81 -25.73 -2.60
N GLU A 100 -12.86 -25.53 -3.39
CA GLU A 100 -12.98 -26.11 -4.72
C GLU A 100 -11.89 -25.57 -5.67
N ILE A 101 -11.69 -24.25 -5.70
CA ILE A 101 -10.63 -23.61 -6.50
C ILE A 101 -9.25 -24.17 -6.11
N PHE A 102 -8.98 -24.34 -4.82
CA PHE A 102 -7.71 -24.89 -4.34
C PHE A 102 -7.50 -26.33 -4.82
N LYS A 103 -8.50 -27.20 -4.69
CA LYS A 103 -8.44 -28.59 -5.14
C LYS A 103 -8.25 -28.70 -6.65
N GLU A 104 -8.96 -27.88 -7.42
CA GLU A 104 -8.80 -27.85 -8.87
C GLU A 104 -7.37 -27.44 -9.27
N ARG A 105 -6.79 -26.47 -8.55
CA ARG A 105 -5.41 -26.02 -8.79
C ARG A 105 -4.39 -27.10 -8.45
N GLN A 106 -4.59 -27.86 -7.38
CA GLN A 106 -3.75 -29.02 -7.03
C GLN A 106 -3.79 -30.09 -8.12
N ARG A 107 -4.99 -30.40 -8.64
CA ARG A 107 -5.16 -31.35 -9.75
C ARG A 107 -4.41 -30.88 -11.00
N LYS A 108 -4.61 -29.63 -11.42
CA LYS A 108 -3.92 -29.05 -12.59
C LYS A 108 -2.40 -29.02 -12.41
N SER A 109 -1.91 -28.78 -11.19
CA SER A 109 -0.48 -28.82 -10.90
C SER A 109 0.09 -30.24 -10.98
N ALA A 110 -0.67 -31.25 -10.53
CA ALA A 110 -0.27 -32.64 -10.68
C ALA A 110 -0.26 -33.08 -12.16
N GLU A 111 -1.23 -32.62 -12.96
CA GLU A 111 -1.29 -32.85 -14.41
C GLU A 111 -0.13 -32.17 -15.17
N ALA A 112 0.30 -30.98 -14.75
CA ALA A 112 1.38 -30.22 -15.38
C ALA A 112 2.79 -30.76 -15.10
N GLY A 113 2.94 -31.66 -14.11
CA GLY A 113 4.22 -32.27 -13.76
C GLY A 113 5.27 -31.24 -13.33
N SER A 114 6.43 -31.24 -14.00
CA SER A 114 7.57 -30.36 -13.66
C SER A 114 7.45 -28.95 -14.22
N ILE A 115 6.51 -28.67 -15.13
CA ILE A 115 6.42 -27.37 -15.80
C ILE A 115 5.58 -26.42 -14.95
N PRO A 116 6.17 -25.33 -14.41
CA PRO A 116 5.41 -24.34 -13.65
C PRO A 116 4.42 -23.59 -14.55
N SER A 117 3.30 -23.18 -13.98
CA SER A 117 2.36 -22.28 -14.67
C SER A 117 3.02 -20.92 -14.92
N PHE A 118 3.27 -20.61 -16.19
CA PHE A 118 3.82 -19.32 -16.63
C PHE A 118 2.73 -18.32 -17.03
N TYR A 119 1.56 -18.81 -17.45
CA TYR A 119 0.41 -17.99 -17.82
C TYR A 119 -0.71 -18.12 -16.79
N LYS A 120 -1.20 -16.97 -16.31
CA LYS A 120 -2.38 -16.88 -15.44
C LYS A 120 -3.46 -16.13 -16.20
N LYS A 121 -4.54 -16.84 -16.55
CA LYS A 121 -5.72 -16.22 -17.18
C LYS A 121 -6.28 -15.15 -16.25
N LYS A 122 -6.62 -13.99 -16.82
CA LYS A 122 -7.35 -12.93 -16.12
C LYS A 122 -8.65 -13.47 -15.54
N PRO A 123 -8.96 -13.20 -14.25
CA PRO A 123 -10.21 -13.62 -13.64
C PRO A 123 -11.42 -13.05 -14.37
N GLU A 124 -12.48 -13.83 -14.45
CA GLU A 124 -13.75 -13.36 -15.03
C GLU A 124 -14.41 -12.32 -14.11
N ASP A 125 -15.04 -11.31 -14.72
CA ASP A 125 -15.65 -10.21 -13.97
C ASP A 125 -16.72 -10.73 -13.00
N GLY A 126 -16.69 -10.20 -11.77
CA GLY A 126 -17.58 -10.63 -10.70
C GLY A 126 -17.21 -11.95 -10.02
N SER A 127 -16.27 -12.74 -10.56
CA SER A 127 -15.77 -13.96 -9.92
C SER A 127 -15.10 -13.68 -8.58
N ILE A 128 -15.06 -14.70 -7.69
CA ILE A 128 -14.34 -14.58 -6.41
C ILE A 128 -12.85 -14.29 -6.64
N SER A 129 -12.24 -14.86 -7.68
CA SER A 129 -10.85 -14.56 -8.05
C SER A 129 -10.66 -13.09 -8.44
N ASN A 130 -11.59 -12.49 -9.18
CA ASN A 130 -11.57 -11.06 -9.52
C ASN A 130 -11.70 -10.20 -8.24
N ARG A 131 -12.63 -10.52 -7.34
CA ARG A 131 -12.80 -9.81 -6.06
C ARG A 131 -11.56 -9.90 -5.17
N VAL A 132 -10.97 -11.08 -5.04
CA VAL A 132 -9.73 -11.31 -4.28
C VAL A 132 -8.57 -10.54 -4.89
N GLN A 133 -8.45 -10.52 -6.22
CA GLN A 133 -7.44 -9.75 -6.93
C GLN A 133 -7.58 -8.25 -6.67
N ARG A 134 -8.79 -7.69 -6.79
CA ARG A 134 -9.06 -6.27 -6.49
C ARG A 134 -8.71 -5.92 -5.05
N LEU A 135 -9.09 -6.76 -4.09
CA LEU A 135 -8.76 -6.55 -2.68
C LEU A 135 -7.25 -6.63 -2.43
N ALA A 136 -6.56 -7.58 -3.07
CA ALA A 136 -5.11 -7.72 -2.98
C ALA A 136 -4.39 -6.50 -3.57
N LYS A 137 -4.83 -6.01 -4.74
CA LYS A 137 -4.34 -4.78 -5.38
C LYS A 137 -4.53 -3.57 -4.47
N TYR A 138 -5.73 -3.36 -3.96
CA TYR A 138 -6.01 -2.27 -3.01
C TYR A 138 -5.11 -2.31 -1.78
N ARG A 139 -4.97 -3.48 -1.13
CA ARG A 139 -4.08 -3.64 0.03
C ARG A 139 -2.62 -3.39 -0.31
N PHE A 140 -2.18 -3.84 -1.48
CA PHE A 140 -0.81 -3.61 -1.94
C PHE A 140 -0.55 -2.12 -2.18
N LEU A 141 -1.42 -1.44 -2.93
CA LEU A 141 -1.29 -0.01 -3.24
C LEU A 141 -1.37 0.84 -1.97
N LYS A 142 -2.30 0.54 -1.06
CA LYS A 142 -2.39 1.18 0.25
C LYS A 142 -1.10 1.01 1.07
N LYS A 143 -0.52 -0.19 1.07
CA LYS A 143 0.77 -0.42 1.74
C LYS A 143 1.90 0.37 1.07
N GLN A 144 1.91 0.49 -0.26
CA GLN A 144 2.91 1.30 -0.97
C GLN A 144 2.77 2.78 -0.65
N SER A 145 1.54 3.32 -0.59
CA SER A 145 1.30 4.72 -0.26
C SER A 145 1.66 5.04 1.19
N GLU A 146 1.38 4.13 2.13
CA GLU A 146 1.81 4.25 3.52
C GLU A 146 3.34 4.32 3.69
N LEU A 147 4.13 3.78 2.74
CA LEU A 147 5.59 3.87 2.76
C LEU A 147 6.14 5.17 2.15
N LEU A 148 5.30 5.99 1.52
CA LEU A 148 5.70 7.29 1.01
C LEU A 148 5.77 8.34 2.12
N LEU A 149 6.60 9.36 1.91
CA LEU A 149 6.63 10.55 2.73
C LEU A 149 5.42 11.41 2.35
N ASN A 150 4.61 11.81 3.32
CA ASN A 150 3.53 12.77 3.09
C ASN A 150 4.09 14.22 3.04
N ALA A 151 3.20 15.21 2.93
CA ALA A 151 3.61 16.62 2.88
C ALA A 151 4.34 17.05 4.17
N ASP A 152 3.80 16.71 5.33
CA ASP A 152 4.39 17.04 6.64
C ASP A 152 5.77 16.37 6.81
N ASP A 153 5.91 15.12 6.37
CA ASP A 153 7.17 14.36 6.39
C ASP A 153 8.23 15.04 5.51
N LEU A 154 7.84 15.55 4.33
CA LEU A 154 8.73 16.27 3.43
C LEU A 154 9.13 17.63 4.03
N ASP A 155 8.20 18.35 4.64
CA ASP A 155 8.48 19.63 5.30
C ASP A 155 9.41 19.44 6.50
N ALA A 156 9.17 18.42 7.33
CA ALA A 156 10.05 18.06 8.44
C ALA A 156 11.46 17.71 7.96
N MET A 157 11.58 16.94 6.87
CA MET A 157 12.89 16.61 6.28
C MET A 157 13.60 17.86 5.73
N TRP A 158 12.87 18.81 5.15
CA TRP A 158 13.44 20.07 4.68
C TRP A 158 13.99 20.90 5.83
N VAL A 159 13.23 21.03 6.92
CA VAL A 159 13.69 21.71 8.14
C VAL A 159 14.95 21.03 8.69
N CYS A 160 14.94 19.70 8.83
CA CYS A 160 16.09 18.94 9.32
C CYS A 160 17.34 19.14 8.45
N LEU A 161 17.19 19.21 7.12
CA LEU A 161 18.30 19.49 6.21
C LEU A 161 18.89 20.88 6.45
N ARG A 162 18.05 21.91 6.61
CA ARG A 162 18.51 23.29 6.79
C ARG A 162 19.16 23.52 8.15
N GLU A 163 18.65 22.92 9.21
CA GLU A 163 19.20 23.05 10.56
C GLU A 163 20.60 22.43 10.72
N ASN A 164 20.95 21.46 9.86
CA ASN A 164 22.18 20.69 9.95
C ASN A 164 23.13 20.94 8.76
N CYS A 165 22.84 21.95 7.92
CA CYS A 165 23.70 22.28 6.78
C CYS A 165 24.78 23.30 7.15
N VAL A 166 25.82 23.33 6.33
CA VAL A 166 26.86 24.35 6.31
C VAL A 166 26.56 25.33 5.19
N ILE A 167 26.57 26.62 5.50
CA ILE A 167 26.44 27.68 4.51
C ILE A 167 27.85 27.98 3.96
N ASP A 168 27.98 27.95 2.64
CA ASP A 168 29.21 28.30 1.94
C ASP A 168 29.40 29.83 1.96
N ASP A 169 30.46 30.31 2.61
CA ASP A 169 30.69 31.76 2.80
C ASP A 169 30.88 32.53 1.48
N ALA A 170 31.35 31.86 0.42
CA ALA A 170 31.61 32.51 -0.87
C ALA A 170 30.35 32.59 -1.75
N THR A 171 29.48 31.59 -1.67
CA THR A 171 28.32 31.45 -2.55
C THR A 171 26.97 31.61 -1.85
N GLY A 172 26.94 31.58 -0.52
CA GLY A 172 25.74 31.51 0.31
C GLY A 172 24.97 30.20 0.18
N ALA A 173 25.56 29.17 -0.44
CA ALA A 173 24.88 27.91 -0.73
C ALA A 173 24.82 27.01 0.51
N GLU A 174 23.63 26.48 0.80
CA GLU A 174 23.41 25.47 1.85
C GLU A 174 23.88 24.09 1.39
N LYS A 175 24.87 23.53 2.09
CA LYS A 175 25.57 22.29 1.73
C LYS A 175 25.72 21.34 2.91
N MET A 176 25.91 20.06 2.65
CA MET A 176 26.20 19.04 3.67
C MET A 176 27.30 18.09 3.20
N ASN A 177 28.18 17.68 4.11
CA ASN A 177 29.14 16.60 3.85
C ASN A 177 28.49 15.21 4.11
N TYR A 178 29.26 14.13 4.00
CA TYR A 178 28.74 12.77 4.22
C TYR A 178 28.47 12.44 5.70
N GLU A 179 29.22 13.03 6.64
CA GLU A 179 28.96 12.88 8.07
C GLU A 179 27.64 13.56 8.46
N ASP A 180 27.43 14.79 8.01
CA ASP A 180 26.18 15.53 8.14
C ASP A 180 25.01 14.73 7.55
N PHE A 181 25.21 14.16 6.36
CA PHE A 181 24.20 13.31 5.70
C PHE A 181 23.79 12.10 6.56
N CYS A 182 24.74 11.45 7.24
CA CYS A 182 24.46 10.34 8.14
C CYS A 182 23.80 10.79 9.45
N HIS A 183 24.19 11.96 9.97
CA HIS A 183 23.56 12.54 11.14
C HIS A 183 22.09 12.91 10.86
N ILE A 184 21.84 13.66 9.79
CA ILE A 184 20.51 14.05 9.31
C ILE A 184 19.64 12.82 9.06
N ALA A 185 20.21 11.74 8.51
CA ALA A 185 19.48 10.48 8.34
C ALA A 185 18.96 9.93 9.67
N THR A 186 19.75 10.03 10.73
CA THR A 186 19.38 9.59 12.08
C THR A 186 18.26 10.46 12.63
N VAL A 187 18.42 11.79 12.59
CA VAL A 187 17.41 12.76 13.05
C VAL A 187 16.09 12.60 12.29
N CYS A 188 16.13 12.50 10.96
CA CYS A 188 14.95 12.26 10.14
C CYS A 188 14.29 10.91 10.48
N THR A 189 15.07 9.87 10.79
CA THR A 189 14.51 8.56 11.17
C THR A 189 13.77 8.63 12.51
N GLU A 190 14.22 9.47 13.44
CA GLU A 190 13.57 9.70 14.73
C GLU A 190 12.29 10.54 14.59
N GLN A 191 12.31 11.59 13.78
CA GLN A 191 11.18 12.51 13.63
C GLN A 191 10.09 11.99 12.66
N ILE A 192 10.50 11.37 11.54
CA ILE A 192 9.61 10.97 10.43
C ILE A 192 9.36 9.46 10.44
N GLY A 193 10.32 8.68 10.95
CA GLY A 193 10.27 7.22 10.97
C GLY A 193 11.04 6.54 9.83
N GLN A 194 10.89 5.22 9.71
CA GLN A 194 11.71 4.39 8.82
C GLN A 194 11.54 4.67 7.31
N LYS A 195 10.51 5.42 6.91
CA LYS A 195 10.20 5.70 5.50
C LYS A 195 11.28 6.55 4.81
N CYS A 196 11.95 7.43 5.55
CA CYS A 196 12.98 8.31 4.99
C CYS A 196 14.31 7.58 4.74
N LYS A 197 14.58 6.49 5.46
CA LYS A 197 15.88 5.78 5.47
C LYS A 197 16.37 5.37 4.08
N ARG A 198 15.45 4.99 3.19
CA ARG A 198 15.78 4.61 1.80
C ARG A 198 16.41 5.75 0.99
N PHE A 199 16.18 7.01 1.37
CA PHE A 199 16.76 8.17 0.70
C PHE A 199 18.20 8.42 1.18
N PHE A 200 18.50 8.10 2.43
CA PHE A 200 19.81 8.28 3.04
C PHE A 200 20.74 7.07 2.86
N SER A 201 20.99 6.69 1.60
CA SER A 201 21.98 5.66 1.26
C SER A 201 23.26 6.29 0.70
N PRO A 202 24.44 5.66 0.88
CA PRO A 202 25.68 6.13 0.27
C PRO A 202 25.54 6.26 -1.26
N SER A 203 24.83 5.32 -1.89
CA SER A 203 24.55 5.34 -3.33
C SER A 203 23.73 6.55 -3.76
N ASN A 204 22.82 7.05 -2.92
CA ASN A 204 22.08 8.28 -3.22
C ASN A 204 22.96 9.51 -3.03
N PHE A 205 23.76 9.60 -1.97
CA PHE A 205 24.72 10.70 -1.77
C PHE A 205 25.66 10.83 -2.98
N MET A 206 26.09 9.68 -3.52
CA MET A 206 26.99 9.66 -4.67
C MET A 206 26.38 10.17 -5.98
N LYS A 207 25.05 10.34 -6.08
CA LYS A 207 24.39 10.87 -7.30
C LYS A 207 24.59 12.36 -7.51
N PHE A 208 24.92 13.11 -6.46
CA PHE A 208 25.01 14.57 -6.53
C PHE A 208 26.43 15.03 -6.83
N GLU A 209 26.57 16.19 -7.46
CA GLU A 209 27.86 16.83 -7.65
C GLU A 209 28.43 17.26 -6.28
N LYS A 210 29.72 16.98 -6.06
CA LYS A 210 30.44 17.39 -4.86
C LYS A 210 31.33 18.56 -5.18
N ASP A 211 31.47 19.47 -4.22
CA ASP A 211 32.54 20.47 -4.27
C ASP A 211 33.90 19.87 -3.89
N ASP A 212 34.94 20.71 -3.92
CA ASP A 212 36.31 20.32 -3.58
C ASP A 212 36.47 19.77 -2.16
N SER A 213 35.49 20.04 -1.28
CA SER A 213 35.45 19.53 0.10
C SER A 213 34.56 18.29 0.25
N GLY A 214 34.06 17.71 -0.85
CA GLY A 214 33.20 16.54 -0.81
C GLY A 214 31.76 16.83 -0.36
N ARG A 215 31.33 18.10 -0.34
CA ARG A 215 29.98 18.50 0.09
C ARG A 215 29.00 18.54 -1.07
N ILE A 216 27.74 18.23 -0.80
CA ILE A 216 26.64 18.32 -1.76
C ILE A 216 25.67 19.42 -1.35
N ALA A 217 25.05 20.11 -2.32
CA ALA A 217 24.00 21.09 -2.02
C ALA A 217 22.72 20.38 -1.52
N ILE A 218 22.10 20.92 -0.47
CA ILE A 218 20.93 20.28 0.16
C ILE A 218 19.66 20.41 -0.70
N LEU A 219 19.49 21.51 -1.44
CA LEU A 219 18.30 21.75 -2.25
C LEU A 219 18.14 20.71 -3.37
N PRO A 220 19.17 20.41 -4.20
CA PRO A 220 19.09 19.33 -5.18
C PRO A 220 18.74 17.97 -4.55
N PHE A 221 19.27 17.66 -3.36
CA PHE A 221 18.94 16.43 -2.66
C PHE A 221 17.46 16.39 -2.23
N TYR A 222 16.95 17.47 -1.63
CA TYR A 222 15.55 17.58 -1.24
C TYR A 222 14.62 17.43 -2.46
N LEU A 223 14.92 18.12 -3.56
CA LEU A 223 14.15 18.03 -4.80
C LEU A 223 14.16 16.61 -5.39
N TYR A 224 15.27 15.87 -5.25
CA TYR A 224 15.33 14.46 -5.64
C TYR A 224 14.37 13.60 -4.81
N VAL A 225 14.33 13.78 -3.48
CA VAL A 225 13.43 13.02 -2.61
C VAL A 225 11.97 13.35 -2.94
N MET A 226 11.64 14.65 -3.00
CA MET A 226 10.30 15.12 -3.35
C MET A 226 9.86 14.55 -4.70
N ARG A 227 10.71 14.66 -5.74
CA ARG A 227 10.41 14.11 -7.07
C ARG A 227 10.20 12.59 -7.04
N THR A 228 11.02 11.86 -6.29
CA THR A 228 10.91 10.40 -6.17
C THR A 228 9.57 10.01 -5.53
N VAL A 229 9.17 10.72 -4.48
CA VAL A 229 7.88 10.53 -3.81
C VAL A 229 6.73 10.88 -4.77
N SER A 230 6.77 12.05 -5.42
CA SER A 230 5.70 12.47 -6.35
C SER A 230 5.53 11.53 -7.53
N LEU A 231 6.62 11.03 -8.12
CA LEU A 231 6.56 10.06 -9.20
C LEU A 231 5.99 8.71 -8.74
N THR A 232 6.34 8.27 -7.53
CA THR A 232 5.81 7.01 -6.99
C THR A 232 4.33 7.16 -6.64
N GLN A 233 3.93 8.29 -6.06
CA GLN A 233 2.52 8.58 -5.77
C GLN A 233 1.69 8.61 -7.05
N ALA A 234 2.17 9.30 -8.11
CA ALA A 234 1.49 9.32 -9.40
C ALA A 234 1.29 7.89 -9.97
N ARG A 235 2.28 7.01 -9.84
CA ARG A 235 2.15 5.60 -10.27
C ARG A 235 1.10 4.85 -9.45
N ILE A 236 1.03 5.07 -8.14
CA ILE A 236 0.01 4.48 -7.28
C ILE A 236 -1.37 4.99 -7.69
N ASP A 237 -1.55 6.30 -7.84
CA ASP A 237 -2.83 6.92 -8.22
C ASP A 237 -3.32 6.40 -9.57
N MET A 238 -2.42 6.30 -10.56
CA MET A 238 -2.72 5.71 -11.87
C MET A 238 -3.05 4.22 -11.74
N SER A 239 -2.31 3.46 -10.92
CA SER A 239 -2.60 2.05 -10.67
C SER A 239 -3.97 1.86 -10.02
N GLU A 240 -4.46 2.77 -9.18
CA GLU A 240 -5.80 2.67 -8.59
C GLU A 240 -6.92 2.81 -9.63
N LEU A 241 -6.67 3.55 -10.72
CA LEU A 241 -7.62 3.81 -11.79
C LEU A 241 -7.65 2.75 -12.88
N ASP A 242 -6.63 1.90 -12.96
CA ASP A 242 -6.59 0.72 -13.83
C ASP A 242 -7.61 -0.32 -13.34
N GLU A 243 -8.80 -0.32 -13.94
CA GLU A 243 -9.94 -1.14 -13.48
C GLU A 243 -9.70 -2.62 -13.73
N ASP A 244 -8.97 -2.94 -14.79
CA ASP A 244 -8.90 -4.27 -15.35
C ASP A 244 -7.56 -5.00 -15.03
N SER A 245 -6.64 -4.29 -14.37
CA SER A 245 -5.34 -4.79 -13.91
C SER A 245 -4.45 -5.35 -15.02
N ASP A 246 -4.56 -4.80 -16.23
CA ASP A 246 -3.69 -5.14 -17.35
C ASP A 246 -2.34 -4.38 -17.34
N GLY A 247 -2.21 -3.40 -16.44
CA GLY A 247 -1.03 -2.56 -16.29
C GLY A 247 -1.02 -1.31 -17.17
N PHE A 248 -2.12 -1.03 -17.87
CA PHE A 248 -2.28 0.10 -18.77
C PHE A 248 -3.48 0.96 -18.38
N LEU A 249 -3.40 2.25 -18.71
CA LEU A 249 -4.54 3.15 -18.59
C LEU A 249 -5.21 3.35 -19.94
N GLN A 250 -6.50 3.08 -19.97
CA GLN A 250 -7.42 3.46 -21.03
C GLN A 250 -7.61 5.00 -21.04
N PRO A 251 -8.04 5.58 -22.19
CA PRO A 251 -8.24 7.03 -22.27
C PRO A 251 -9.17 7.61 -21.20
N HIS A 252 -10.23 6.89 -20.83
CA HIS A 252 -11.19 7.34 -19.82
C HIS A 252 -10.62 7.29 -18.40
N GLU A 253 -9.78 6.30 -18.08
CA GLU A 253 -9.08 6.20 -16.80
C GLU A 253 -8.03 7.32 -16.68
N MET A 254 -7.32 7.63 -17.77
CA MET A 254 -6.40 8.78 -17.81
C MET A 254 -7.15 10.13 -17.69
N GLU A 255 -8.33 10.27 -18.30
CA GLU A 255 -9.19 11.44 -18.11
C GLU A 255 -9.61 11.60 -16.63
N ALA A 256 -9.91 10.49 -15.95
CA ALA A 256 -10.23 10.48 -14.53
C ALA A 256 -9.03 10.90 -13.67
N TYR A 257 -7.83 10.39 -13.96
CA TYR A 257 -6.59 10.79 -13.31
C TYR A 257 -6.36 12.30 -13.45
N ILE A 258 -6.38 12.81 -14.67
CA ILE A 258 -6.17 14.23 -14.96
C ILE A 258 -7.22 15.08 -14.24
N ARG A 259 -8.49 14.65 -14.21
CA ARG A 259 -9.55 15.36 -13.50
C ARG A 259 -9.24 15.49 -12.01
N GLY A 260 -8.73 14.42 -11.38
CA GLY A 260 -8.29 14.43 -9.98
C GLY A 260 -7.11 15.35 -9.70
N LEU A 261 -6.26 15.63 -10.69
CA LEU A 261 -5.12 16.54 -10.56
C LEU A 261 -5.50 18.02 -10.63
N ILE A 262 -6.56 18.39 -11.36
CA ILE A 262 -6.94 19.79 -11.62
C ILE A 262 -6.99 20.66 -10.36
N PRO A 263 -7.61 20.23 -9.23
CA PRO A 263 -7.67 21.05 -8.02
C PRO A 263 -6.30 21.43 -7.44
N ASN A 264 -5.27 20.63 -7.70
CA ASN A 264 -3.91 20.83 -7.20
C ASN A 264 -3.05 21.68 -8.15
N LEU A 265 -3.56 22.00 -9.35
CA LEU A 265 -2.84 22.76 -10.37
C LEU A 265 -3.27 24.23 -10.30
N ALA A 266 -2.43 25.07 -9.67
CA ALA A 266 -2.70 26.50 -9.51
C ALA A 266 -3.06 27.19 -10.85
N GLN A 267 -2.45 26.75 -11.96
CA GLN A 267 -2.69 27.29 -13.30
C GLN A 267 -4.09 26.97 -13.87
N LEU A 268 -4.80 26.01 -13.29
CA LEU A 268 -6.11 25.53 -13.74
C LEU A 268 -7.23 25.82 -12.73
N ARG A 269 -6.93 26.50 -11.62
CA ARG A 269 -7.87 26.73 -10.51
C ARG A 269 -9.15 27.44 -10.94
N ASP A 270 -9.03 28.40 -11.85
CA ASP A 270 -10.15 29.25 -12.30
C ASP A 270 -10.83 28.72 -13.59
N MET A 271 -10.58 27.45 -13.94
CA MET A 271 -11.19 26.85 -15.12
C MET A 271 -12.72 26.71 -14.95
N PRO A 272 -13.53 27.17 -15.92
CA PRO A 272 -14.97 26.96 -15.88
C PRO A 272 -15.31 25.47 -15.79
N SER A 273 -16.20 25.09 -14.87
CA SER A 273 -16.61 23.70 -14.65
C SER A 273 -17.12 23.00 -15.92
N ALA A 274 -17.83 23.75 -16.78
CA ALA A 274 -18.31 23.28 -18.08
C ALA A 274 -17.18 22.88 -19.04
N PHE A 275 -15.97 23.43 -18.89
CA PHE A 275 -14.83 23.14 -19.76
C PHE A 275 -13.95 21.99 -19.26
N VAL A 276 -14.07 21.59 -17.99
CA VAL A 276 -13.23 20.56 -17.35
C VAL A 276 -13.22 19.26 -18.15
N GLN A 277 -14.38 18.79 -18.61
CA GLN A 277 -14.47 17.55 -19.39
C GLN A 277 -13.69 17.65 -20.71
N MET A 278 -13.80 18.78 -21.40
CA MET A 278 -13.08 18.99 -22.65
C MET A 278 -11.57 19.07 -22.41
N TYR A 279 -11.16 19.75 -21.34
CA TYR A 279 -9.75 19.81 -20.94
C TYR A 279 -9.17 18.42 -20.65
N CYS A 280 -9.84 17.62 -19.82
CA CYS A 280 -9.40 16.25 -19.52
C CYS A 280 -9.21 15.42 -20.79
N ARG A 281 -10.16 15.49 -21.73
CA ARG A 281 -10.09 14.78 -23.01
C ARG A 281 -8.92 15.24 -23.88
N ILE A 282 -8.66 16.53 -23.95
CA ILE A 282 -7.51 17.09 -24.70
C ILE A 282 -6.20 16.67 -24.04
N ALA A 283 -6.11 16.80 -22.71
CA ALA A 283 -4.91 16.50 -21.94
C ALA A 283 -4.55 15.00 -22.01
N ALA A 284 -5.54 14.09 -21.89
CA ALA A 284 -5.33 12.66 -22.05
C ALA A 284 -4.80 12.34 -23.45
N ARG A 285 -5.39 12.91 -24.50
CA ARG A 285 -4.92 12.72 -25.89
C ARG A 285 -3.51 13.24 -26.11
N LYS A 286 -3.18 14.42 -25.56
CA LYS A 286 -1.82 14.96 -25.61
C LYS A 286 -0.85 14.03 -24.88
N PHE A 287 -1.25 13.51 -23.73
CA PHE A 287 -0.43 12.57 -22.97
C PHE A 287 -0.09 11.33 -23.78
N PHE A 288 -1.09 10.63 -24.35
CA PHE A 288 -0.83 9.48 -25.21
C PHE A 288 -0.03 9.83 -26.47
N PHE A 289 -0.25 11.01 -27.06
CA PHE A 289 0.51 11.45 -28.22
C PHE A 289 2.02 11.57 -27.93
N PHE A 290 2.40 12.09 -26.76
CA PHE A 290 3.80 12.25 -26.38
C PHE A 290 4.40 11.01 -25.70
N CYS A 291 3.62 10.33 -24.87
CA CYS A 291 4.09 9.22 -24.01
C CYS A 291 3.88 7.84 -24.63
N ASP A 292 3.06 7.70 -25.68
CA ASP A 292 2.95 6.48 -26.50
C ASP A 292 3.31 6.75 -27.97
N PRO A 293 4.61 6.92 -28.30
CA PRO A 293 5.06 7.18 -29.67
C PRO A 293 4.67 6.08 -30.67
N HIS A 294 4.42 4.87 -30.18
CA HIS A 294 4.07 3.72 -31.02
C HIS A 294 2.56 3.60 -31.25
N ARG A 295 1.75 4.49 -30.65
CA ARG A 295 0.28 4.52 -30.78
C ARG A 295 -0.36 3.15 -30.57
N ARG A 296 0.22 2.35 -29.68
CA ARG A 296 -0.30 1.00 -29.43
C ARG A 296 -1.55 1.05 -28.54
N GLY A 297 -1.85 2.21 -27.93
CA GLY A 297 -2.95 2.37 -26.99
C GLY A 297 -2.76 1.52 -25.73
N THR A 298 -1.55 1.02 -25.49
CA THR A 298 -1.26 -0.11 -24.59
C THR A 298 0.14 -0.03 -23.98
N LYS A 299 0.75 1.16 -23.84
CA LYS A 299 2.08 1.25 -23.22
C LYS A 299 2.25 2.44 -22.31
N LEU A 300 1.71 2.29 -21.12
CA LEU A 300 2.26 2.92 -19.93
C LEU A 300 2.36 1.84 -18.84
N ASP A 301 3.42 1.04 -18.88
CA ASP A 301 3.82 0.27 -17.70
C ASP A 301 4.28 1.31 -16.65
N PHE A 302 3.48 1.51 -15.61
CA PHE A 302 3.76 2.45 -14.51
C PHE A 302 4.41 1.75 -13.31
#